data_AF-A0A916M5F7-F1
#
_entry.id   AF-A0A916M5F7-F1
#
_cell.length_a   1.000
_cell.length_b   1.000
_cell.length_c   1.000
_cell.angle_alpha   90.00
_cell.angle_beta   90.00
_cell.angle_gamma   90.00
#
_symmetry.space_group_name_H-M   'P 1'
#
loop_
_entity.id
_entity.type
_entity.pdbx_description
1 polymer ?
#
loop_
_entity_poly.entity_id
_entity_poly.type
_entity_poly.pdbx_seq_one_letter_code
_entity_poly.pdbx_strand_id
1 'polypeptide(L)' 'MAGGNGHVPGRRARNAVTLPDALASALKGKKMTIGQAMEAVQKAGYRTNSVNFRIGVTIAPGDKTRFKRVERGVYTAK' A
#
# COMPACT_ATOMS: atom_id res chain seq x y z
N MET A 1 23.37 15.96 19.55
CA MET A 1 23.01 14.54 19.81
C MET A 1 21.78 14.19 18.97
N ALA A 2 21.88 13.21 18.07
CA ALA A 2 20.76 12.75 17.24
C ALA A 2 20.01 11.61 17.95
N GLY A 3 18.73 11.83 18.28
CA GLY A 3 17.85 10.81 18.83
C GLY A 3 17.26 9.95 17.70
N GLY A 4 17.86 8.79 17.45
CA GLY A 4 17.32 7.79 16.53
C GLY A 4 16.14 7.06 17.18
N ASN A 5 14.93 7.28 16.66
CA ASN A 5 13.73 6.52 17.04
C ASN A 5 13.95 5.03 16.78
N GLY A 6 14.06 4.26 17.87
CA GLY A 6 14.11 2.81 17.85
C GLY A 6 12.84 2.22 17.24
N HIS A 7 12.93 1.78 16.00
CA HIS A 7 12.00 0.81 15.45
C HIS A 7 12.58 -0.59 15.71
N VAL A 8 12.07 -1.26 16.74
CA VAL A 8 12.16 -2.70 16.87
C VAL A 8 11.78 -3.34 15.52
N PRO A 9 12.66 -4.13 14.87
CA PRO A 9 12.29 -4.85 13.67
C PRO A 9 11.39 -6.02 14.09
N GLY A 10 10.13 -5.71 14.42
CA GLY A 10 9.07 -6.70 14.51
C GLY A 10 9.06 -7.48 13.21
N ARG A 11 9.18 -8.81 13.31
CA ARG A 11 9.25 -9.80 12.23
C ARG A 11 8.31 -9.42 11.09
N ARG A 12 8.82 -8.68 10.11
CA ARG A 12 8.03 -8.20 8.97
C ARG A 12 7.49 -9.45 8.26
N ALA A 13 6.22 -9.41 7.84
CA ALA A 13 5.72 -10.39 6.88
C ALA A 13 6.73 -10.45 5.72
N ARG A 14 7.18 -11.66 5.36
CA ARG A 14 8.16 -11.89 4.29
C ARG A 14 7.49 -11.58 2.93
N ASN A 15 7.22 -10.31 2.68
CA ASN A 15 6.74 -9.85 1.39
C ASN A 15 7.97 -9.38 0.62
N ALA A 16 8.10 -9.87 -0.62
CA ALA A 16 9.20 -9.49 -1.50
C ALA A 16 9.19 -7.99 -1.84
N VAL A 17 8.01 -7.36 -1.73
CA VAL A 17 7.76 -5.98 -2.09
C VAL A 17 7.05 -5.24 -0.95
N THR A 18 7.24 -3.92 -0.90
CA THR A 18 6.58 -3.05 0.08
C THR A 18 5.10 -2.84 -0.28
N LEU A 19 4.26 -2.48 0.70
CA LEU A 19 2.84 -2.16 0.47
C LEU A 19 2.61 -1.17 -0.69
N PRO A 20 3.28 -0.01 -0.76
CA PRO A 20 3.08 0.92 -1.87
C PRO A 20 3.57 0.36 -3.21
N ASP A 21 4.58 -0.51 -3.23
CA ASP A 21 5.06 -1.12 -4.47
C ASP A 21 4.08 -2.19 -5.00
N ALA A 22 3.56 -3.03 -4.11
CA ALA A 22 2.49 -3.96 -4.42
C ALA A 22 1.21 -3.24 -4.86
N LEU A 23 0.85 -2.14 -4.18
CA LEU A 23 -0.29 -1.30 -4.53
C LEU A 23 -0.08 -0.64 -5.89
N ALA A 24 1.12 -0.14 -6.18
CA ALA A 24 1.46 0.45 -7.47
C ALA A 24 1.33 -0.57 -8.59
N SER A 25 1.83 -1.79 -8.38
CA SER A 25 1.69 -2.89 -9.34
C SER A 25 0.23 -3.30 -9.55
N ALA A 26 -0.57 -3.36 -8.47
CA ALA A 26 -1.99 -3.70 -8.54
C ALA A 26 -2.84 -2.62 -9.24
N LEU A 27 -2.50 -1.35 -9.05
CA LEU A 27 -3.17 -0.19 -9.66
C LEU A 27 -2.57 0.23 -11.00
N LYS A 28 -1.53 -0.46 -11.49
CA LYS A 28 -0.86 -0.12 -12.75
C LYS A 28 -1.79 -0.40 -13.92
N GLY A 29 -2.20 0.65 -14.62
CA GLY A 29 -3.14 0.56 -15.75
C GLY A 29 -4.60 0.33 -15.35
N LYS A 30 -4.95 0.37 -14.06
CA LYS A 30 -6.33 0.22 -13.58
C LYS A 30 -6.65 1.21 -12.46
N LYS A 31 -7.79 1.87 -12.57
CA LYS A 31 -8.37 2.66 -11.47
C LYS A 31 -9.20 1.75 -10.58
N MET A 32 -8.92 1.74 -9.28
CA MET A 32 -9.64 0.90 -8.32
C MET A 32 -9.93 1.64 -7.03
N THR A 33 -10.95 1.17 -6.32
CA THR A 33 -11.23 1.63 -4.96
C THR A 33 -10.22 1.05 -3.97
N ILE A 34 -10.12 1.64 -2.78
CA ILE A 34 -9.28 1.11 -1.68
C ILE A 34 -9.58 -0.38 -1.42
N GLY A 35 -10.86 -0.78 -1.42
CA GLY A 35 -11.27 -2.17 -1.20
C GLY A 35 -10.76 -3.10 -2.30
N GLN A 36 -10.96 -2.72 -3.57
CA GLN A 36 -10.45 -3.47 -4.70
C GLN A 36 -8.92 -3.54 -4.71
N ALA A 37 -8.23 -2.46 -4.32
CA ALA A 37 -6.78 -2.44 -4.23
C ALA A 37 -6.27 -3.40 -3.13
N MET A 38 -6.97 -3.48 -1.99
CA MET A 38 -6.65 -4.46 -0.93
C MET A 38 -6.77 -5.90 -1.43
N GLU A 39 -7.82 -6.22 -2.18
CA GLU A 39 -8.01 -7.54 -2.77
C GLU A 39 -6.98 -7.84 -3.86
N ALA A 40 -6.69 -6.85 -4.72
CA ALA A 40 -5.72 -6.99 -5.80
C ALA A 40 -4.31 -7.22 -5.27
N VAL A 41 -3.92 -6.50 -4.22
CA VAL A 41 -2.62 -6.67 -3.55
C VAL A 41 -2.51 -8.05 -2.88
N GLN A 42 -3.58 -8.52 -2.23
CA GLN A 42 -3.64 -9.89 -1.68
C GLN A 42 -3.58 -10.96 -2.79
N LYS A 43 -4.32 -10.78 -3.89
CA LYS A 43 -4.27 -11.66 -5.07
C LYS A 43 -2.90 -11.67 -5.74
N ALA A 44 -2.16 -10.57 -5.68
CA ALA A 44 -0.78 -10.47 -6.14
C ALA A 44 0.21 -11.20 -5.21
N GLY A 45 -0.26 -11.82 -4.13
CA GLY A 45 0.58 -12.60 -3.20
C GLY A 45 1.07 -11.81 -1.99
N TYR A 46 0.64 -10.55 -1.81
CA TYR A 46 0.97 -9.76 -0.64
C TYR A 46 0.24 -10.30 0.59
N ARG A 47 0.98 -10.92 1.50
CA ARG A 47 0.42 -11.42 2.76
C ARG A 47 0.50 -10.34 3.82
N THR A 48 -0.62 -10.05 4.46
CA THR A 48 -0.70 -9.08 5.54
C THR A 48 -1.60 -9.64 6.63
N ASN A 49 -1.11 -9.63 7.87
CA ASN A 49 -1.91 -9.95 9.06
C ASN A 49 -2.24 -8.68 9.86
N SER A 50 -1.89 -7.50 9.34
CA SER A 50 -2.14 -6.24 10.03
C SER A 50 -3.62 -5.87 9.94
N VAL A 51 -4.27 -5.74 11.09
CA VAL A 51 -5.62 -5.16 11.21
C VAL A 51 -5.67 -3.75 10.59
N ASN A 52 -4.56 -3.02 10.68
CA ASN A 52 -4.38 -1.68 10.12
C ASN A 52 -3.99 -1.68 8.63
N PHE A 53 -4.03 -2.81 7.93
CA PHE A 53 -3.69 -2.86 6.50
C PHE A 53 -4.54 -1.90 5.67
N ARG A 54 -5.84 -1.79 5.97
CA ARG A 54 -6.75 -0.82 5.33
C ARG A 54 -6.29 0.62 5.52
N ILE A 55 -5.77 0.96 6.69
CA ILE A 55 -5.23 2.31 6.98
C ILE A 55 -3.99 2.54 6.13
N GLY A 56 -3.06 1.58 6.07
CA GLY A 56 -1.88 1.64 5.20
C GLY A 56 -2.24 1.83 3.73
N VAL A 57 -3.22 1.10 3.23
CA VAL A 57 -3.72 1.25 1.84
C VAL A 57 -4.44 2.57 1.60
N THR A 58 -5.08 3.14 2.63
CA THR A 58 -5.76 4.44 2.52
C THR A 58 -4.76 5.60 2.48
N ILE A 59 -3.65 5.49 3.23
CA ILE A 59 -2.62 6.53 3.31
C ILE A 59 -1.59 6.40 2.17
N ALA A 60 -1.31 5.19 1.67
CA ALA A 60 -0.37 4.93 0.58
C ALA A 60 -0.57 5.79 -0.69
N PRO A 61 -1.81 6.00 -1.20
CA PRO A 61 -2.04 6.88 -2.34
C PRO A 61 -1.93 8.38 -2.01
N GLY A 62 -1.56 8.74 -0.78
CA GLY A 62 -1.17 10.10 -0.41
C GLY A 62 0.10 10.57 -1.13
N ASP A 63 0.95 9.63 -1.56
CA ASP A 63 2.11 9.90 -2.41
C ASP A 63 1.66 10.21 -3.85
N LYS A 64 1.41 11.52 -4.11
CA LYS A 64 0.99 12.05 -5.42
C LYS A 64 1.99 11.80 -6.56
N THR A 65 3.22 11.38 -6.22
CA THR A 65 4.27 11.04 -7.18
C THR A 65 4.00 9.69 -7.85
N ARG A 66 3.45 8.73 -7.10
CA ARG A 66 3.22 7.35 -7.55
C ARG A 66 1.75 7.06 -7.82
N PHE A 67 0.84 7.78 -7.16
CA PHE A 67 -0.59 7.55 -7.25
C PHE A 67 -1.33 8.81 -7.65
N LYS A 68 -2.35 8.63 -8.48
CA LYS A 68 -3.28 9.68 -8.87
C LYS A 68 -4.67 9.32 -8.36
N ARG A 69 -5.30 10.26 -7.66
CA ARG A 69 -6.72 10.16 -7.31
C ARG A 69 -7.54 10.47 -8.55
N VAL A 70 -8.34 9.50 -8.99
CA VAL A 70 -9.20 9.63 -10.17
C VAL A 70 -10.56 10.18 -9.76
N GLU A 71 -11.14 9.63 -8.69
CA GLU A 71 -12.44 10.04 -8.13
C GLU A 71 -12.42 9.97 -6.60
N ARG A 72 -13.54 10.32 -5.95
CA ARG A 72 -13.66 10.20 -4.48
C ARG A 72 -13.60 8.73 -4.07
N GLY A 73 -12.48 8.31 -3.50
CA GLY A 73 -12.25 6.92 -3.08
C GLY A 73 -11.69 5.99 -4.15
N VAL A 74 -11.36 6.51 -5.34
CA VAL A 74 -10.77 5.75 -6.46
C VAL A 74 -9.38 6.29 -6.78
N TYR A 75 -8.40 5.39 -6.83
CA TYR A 75 -7.00 5.71 -7.07
C TYR A 75 -6.46 4.90 -8.24
N THR A 76 -5.44 5.42 -8.92
CA THR A 76 -4.69 4.75 -9.98
C THR A 76 -3.20 4.92 -9.72
N ALA A 77 -2.39 3.94 -10.10
CA ALA A 77 -0.94 4.11 -10.14
C ALA A 77 -0.55 4.81 -11.44
N LYS A 78 0.50 5.61 -11.36
CA LYS A 78 1.11 6.28 -12.51
C LYS A 78 2.23 5.43 -13.11
#